data_AF-A0A0F2DD90-F1
#
_entry.id   AF-A0A0F2DD90-F1
#
_cell.length_a   1.000
_cell.length_b   1.000
_cell.length_c   1.000
_cell.angle_alpha   90.00
_cell.angle_beta   90.00
_cell.angle_gamma   90.00
#
_symmetry.space_group_name_H-M   'P 1'
#
loop_
_entity.id
_entity.type
_entity.pdbx_description
1 polymer ?
#
loop_
_entity_poly.entity_id
_entity_poly.type
_entity_poly.pdbx_seq_one_letter_code
_entity_poly.pdbx_strand_id
1 'polypeptide(L)' 'MTFEEMLPGLKAKKKYVRTGWGGAENYVQLFDTIEQNGVALEVTPYFLINVSGEGEGFSMWSPTPCDVLATDWVEVND' A
#
# COMPACT_ATOMS: atom_id res chain seq x y z
N MET A 1 5.04 -11.15 8.32
CA MET A 1 6.10 -11.40 7.32
C MET A 1 6.98 -10.16 7.25
N THR A 2 8.20 -10.28 6.72
CA THR A 2 9.09 -9.11 6.52
C THR A 2 8.66 -8.26 5.32
N PHE A 3 9.21 -7.06 5.21
CA PHE A 3 8.98 -6.20 4.05
C PHE A 3 9.44 -6.87 2.74
N GLU A 4 10.60 -7.53 2.75
CA GLU A 4 11.16 -8.22 1.58
C GLU A 4 10.29 -9.40 1.13
N GLU A 5 9.71 -10.13 2.08
CA GLU A 5 8.79 -11.24 1.80
C GLU A 5 7.50 -10.76 1.12
N MET A 6 6.97 -9.58 1.51
CA MET A 6 5.75 -9.05 0.90
C MET A 6 5.98 -8.28 -0.41
N LEU A 7 7.19 -7.81 -0.68
CA LEU A 7 7.48 -6.96 -1.85
C LEU A 7 7.10 -7.62 -3.21
N PRO A 8 7.32 -8.91 -3.46
CA PRO A 8 6.81 -9.58 -4.66
C PRO A 8 5.28 -9.52 -4.76
N GLY A 9 4.57 -9.65 -3.64
CA GLY A 9 3.13 -9.54 -3.58
C GLY A 9 2.63 -8.13 -3.91
N LEU A 10 3.28 -7.10 -3.37
CA LEU A 10 2.99 -5.70 -3.74
C LEU A 10 3.15 -5.48 -5.24
N LYS A 11 4.22 -6.01 -5.86
CA LYS A 11 4.41 -5.97 -7.32
C LYS A 11 3.29 -6.68 -8.08
N ALA A 12 2.72 -7.74 -7.51
CA ALA A 12 1.55 -8.45 -8.00
C ALA A 12 0.21 -7.79 -7.60
N LYS A 13 0.23 -6.52 -7.18
CA LYS A 13 -0.96 -5.71 -6.83
C LYS A 13 -1.73 -6.23 -5.62
N LYS A 14 -1.13 -7.07 -4.78
CA LYS A 14 -1.73 -7.51 -3.52
C LYS A 14 -1.63 -6.40 -2.46
N LYS A 15 -2.50 -6.50 -1.45
CA LYS A 15 -2.64 -5.53 -0.36
C LYS A 15 -1.98 -6.05 0.91
N TYR A 16 -1.28 -5.17 1.62
CA TYR A 16 -0.61 -5.53 2.87
C TYR A 16 -0.83 -4.48 3.94
N VAL A 17 -0.90 -4.91 5.19
CA VAL A 17 -1.04 -4.04 6.37
C VAL A 17 -0.10 -4.52 7.47
N ARG A 18 0.28 -3.61 8.37
CA ARG A 18 1.01 -3.98 9.59
C ARG A 18 0.03 -4.21 10.73
N THR A 19 0.19 -5.31 11.46
CA THR A 19 -0.66 -5.58 12.63
C THR A 19 -0.45 -4.56 13.76
N GLY A 20 0.70 -3.88 13.78
CA GLY A 20 1.00 -2.82 14.74
C GLY A 20 0.50 -1.42 14.34
N TRP A 21 -0.13 -1.24 13.17
CA TRP A 21 -0.79 0.04 12.85
C TRP A 21 -2.05 0.18 13.72
N GLY A 22 -2.07 1.23 14.55
CA GLY A 22 -3.16 1.52 15.48
C GLY A 22 -4.09 2.64 15.01
N GLY A 23 -3.94 3.11 13.77
CA GLY A 23 -4.67 4.23 13.21
C GLY A 23 -5.72 3.81 12.17
N ALA A 24 -5.98 4.71 11.24
CA ALA A 24 -6.96 4.60 10.17
C ALA A 24 -6.45 3.83 8.94
N GLU A 25 -5.22 3.33 8.97
CA GLU A 25 -4.55 2.70 7.85
C GLU A 25 -5.10 1.29 7.57
N ASN A 26 -5.69 1.08 6.39
CA ASN A 26 -6.27 -0.21 6.02
C ASN A 26 -5.25 -1.12 5.35
N TYR A 27 -4.49 -0.60 4.37
CA TYR A 27 -3.47 -1.35 3.64
C TYR A 27 -2.60 -0.45 2.74
N VAL A 28 -1.47 -0.99 2.28
CA VAL A 28 -0.66 -0.47 1.17
C VAL A 28 -0.73 -1.37 -0.05
N GLN A 29 -0.59 -0.79 -1.23
CA GLN A 29 -0.62 -1.48 -2.52
C GLN A 29 0.19 -0.70 -3.56
N LEU A 30 0.74 -1.39 -4.56
CA LEU A 30 1.42 -0.75 -5.71
C LEU A 30 0.42 -0.39 -6.81
N PHE A 31 0.46 0.85 -7.27
CA PHE A 31 -0.28 1.34 -8.44
C PHE A 31 0.70 1.73 -9.53
N ASP A 32 0.35 1.45 -10.78
CA ASP A 32 1.10 1.80 -12.01
C ASP A 32 0.19 2.36 -13.11
N THR A 33 -1.08 2.60 -12.77
CA THR A 33 -2.06 3.22 -13.63
C THR A 33 -2.89 4.23 -12.85
N ILE A 34 -3.32 5.29 -13.51
CA ILE A 34 -4.31 6.24 -13.02
C ILE A 34 -5.43 6.40 -14.04
N GLU A 35 -6.60 6.80 -13.57
CA GLU A 35 -7.66 7.27 -14.45
C GLU A 35 -7.65 8.81 -14.51
N GLN A 36 -7.59 9.37 -15.71
CA GLN A 36 -7.74 10.80 -15.94
C GLN A 36 -8.75 11.02 -17.07
N ASN A 37 -9.88 11.67 -16.75
CA ASN A 37 -10.98 11.93 -17.70
C ASN A 37 -11.51 10.65 -18.38
N GLY A 38 -11.65 9.54 -17.63
CA GLY A 38 -12.11 8.26 -18.14
C GLY A 38 -11.09 7.51 -19.00
N VAL A 39 -9.84 7.98 -19.07
CA VAL A 39 -8.74 7.32 -19.77
C VAL A 39 -7.76 6.76 -18.75
N ALA A 40 -7.45 5.46 -18.86
CA ALA A 40 -6.38 4.85 -18.10
C ALA A 40 -5.03 5.26 -18.68
N LEU A 41 -4.17 5.85 -17.84
CA LEU A 41 -2.82 6.25 -18.18
C LEU A 41 -1.84 5.42 -17.38
N GLU A 42 -0.80 4.90 -18.04
CA GLU A 42 0.34 4.32 -17.35
C GLU A 42 1.13 5.40 -16.63
N VAL A 43 1.62 5.08 -15.42
CA VAL A 43 2.43 5.96 -14.60
C VAL A 43 3.62 5.21 -14.03
N THR A 44 4.66 5.94 -13.64
CA THR A 44 5.74 5.38 -12.84
C THR A 44 5.15 4.70 -11.60
N PRO A 45 5.46 3.42 -11.31
CA PRO A 45 4.84 2.73 -10.19
C PRO A 45 5.12 3.41 -8.85
N TYR A 46 4.09 3.52 -8.01
CA TYR A 46 4.20 4.05 -6.66
C TYR A 46 3.33 3.26 -5.69
N PHE A 47 3.76 3.23 -4.42
CA PHE A 47 2.93 2.69 -3.36
C PHE A 47 1.95 3.74 -2.87
N LEU A 48 0.70 3.33 -2.71
CA LEU A 48 -0.32 4.09 -2.01
C LEU A 48 -0.69 3.38 -0.71
N ILE A 49 -1.03 4.16 0.30
CA ILE A 49 -1.71 3.71 1.51
C ILE A 49 -3.18 4.12 1.43
N ASN A 50 -4.08 3.17 1.72
CA ASN A 50 -5.49 3.42 1.89
C ASN A 50 -5.78 3.73 3.36
N VAL A 51 -6.43 4.85 3.62
CA VAL A 51 -6.87 5.28 4.95
C VAL A 51 -8.39 5.46 4.96
N SER A 52 -9.03 5.14 6.07
CA SER A 52 -10.47 5.33 6.30
C SER A 52 -10.73 6.39 7.39
N GLY A 53 -11.91 7.00 7.42
CA GLY A 53 -12.24 8.07 8.39
C GLY A 53 -11.99 9.49 7.86
N GLU A 54 -11.61 10.43 8.73
CA GLU A 54 -11.34 11.81 8.31
C GLU A 54 -10.06 11.86 7.43
N GLY A 55 -10.24 12.11 6.13
CA GLY A 55 -9.17 11.99 5.13
C GLY A 55 -9.19 10.70 4.32
N GLU A 56 -10.33 10.00 4.30
CA GLU A 56 -10.58 8.80 3.50
C GLU A 56 -10.06 8.92 2.07
N GLY A 57 -9.29 7.91 1.64
CA GLY A 57 -8.75 7.84 0.29
C GLY A 57 -7.37 7.19 0.23
N PHE A 58 -6.70 7.42 -0.89
CA PHE A 58 -5.33 6.97 -1.09
C PHE A 58 -4.36 8.13 -0.93
N SER A 59 -3.29 7.90 -0.16
CA SER A 59 -2.15 8.79 -0.06
C SER A 59 -0.89 8.11 -0.55
N MET A 60 0.06 8.89 -1.07
CA MET A 60 1.40 8.39 -1.39
C MET A 60 2.08 7.83 -0.14
N TRP A 61 2.59 6.61 -0.25
CA TRP A 61 3.32 5.97 0.84
C TRP A 61 4.76 5.69 0.44
N SER A 62 5.68 6.26 1.22
CA SER A 62 7.10 5.96 1.14
C SER A 62 7.48 5.20 2.40
N PRO A 63 7.82 3.90 2.32
CA PRO A 63 8.12 3.10 3.50
C PRO A 63 9.25 3.72 4.32
N THR A 64 9.00 3.91 5.61
CA THR A 64 10.02 4.39 6.54
C THR A 64 11.00 3.26 6.89
N PRO A 65 12.16 3.55 7.50
CA PRO A 65 13.03 2.50 8.01
C PRO A 65 12.31 1.54 8.98
N CYS A 66 11.35 2.04 9.77
CA CYS A 66 10.53 1.22 10.67
C CYS A 66 9.64 0.25 9.90
N ASP A 67 9.15 0.64 8.71
CA ASP A 67 8.31 -0.20 7.85
C ASP A 67 9.13 -1.27 7.13
N VAL A 68 10.33 -0.90 6.66
CA VAL A 68 11.26 -1.82 6.00
C VAL A 68 11.76 -2.89 6.97
N LEU A 69 12.08 -2.51 8.20
CA LEU A 69 12.60 -3.43 9.24
C LEU A 69 11.49 -4.19 9.99
N ALA A 70 10.23 -3.93 9.67
CA ALA A 70 9.10 -4.58 10.30
C ALA A 70 8.96 -6.05 9.88
N THR A 71 8.52 -6.88 10.81
CA THR A 71 8.26 -8.31 10.61
C THR A 71 6.77 -8.68 10.74
N ASP A 72 5.93 -7.67 10.96
CA ASP A 72 4.52 -7.79 11.31
C ASP A 72 3.57 -7.46 10.14
N TRP A 73 4.06 -7.58 8.91
CA TRP A 73 3.24 -7.44 7.69
C TRP A 73 2.31 -8.64 7.48
N VAL A 74 1.09 -8.37 7.03
CA VAL A 74 0.04 -9.35 6.74
C VAL A 74 -0.62 -9.02 5.40
N GLU A 75 -0.79 -10.03 4.56
CA GLU A 75 -1.59 -9.91 3.33
C GLU A 75 -3.06 -9.81 3.69
N VAL A 76 -3.76 -8.85 3.11
CA VAL A 76 -5.21 -8.70 3.27
C VAL A 76 -5.89 -8.85 1.92
N ASN A 77 -7.04 -9.51 1.94
CA ASN A 77 -7.92 -9.64 0.79
C ASN A 77 -9.19 -8.84 1.10
N ASP A 78 -9.75 -8.19 0.08
CA ASP A 78 -11.08 -7.57 0.18
C ASP A 78 -12.15 -8.59 0.55
#